data_AF-A0A958TKZ6-F1
#
_entry.id   AF-A0A958TKZ6-F1
#
_cell.length_a   1.000
_cell.length_b   1.000
_cell.length_c   1.000
_cell.angle_alpha   90.00
_cell.angle_beta   90.00
_cell.angle_gamma   90.00
#
_symmetry.space_group_name_H-M   'P 1'
#
loop_
_entity.id
_entity.type
_entity.pdbx_description
1 polymer ?
#
loop_
_entity_poly.entity_id
_entity_poly.type
_entity_poly.pdbx_seq_one_letter_code
_entity_poly.pdbx_strand_id
1 'polypeptide(L)'
;MEKIIELTPAFDRRDPNPSKNYGIHGVDLIMVLKGDKGAVNFTLYTNWQLPHVQDELKKKMFQHNHFLFEPMPADIGFHSSTPMYNGQSKMEECKYMNGKDCYYDGSTLMANEVYQILLQEGSEGVWKELERLYNREFDT
;
A
#
# COMPACT_ATOMS: atom_id res chain seq x y z
N MET A 1 -18.34 4.94 -7.43
CA MET A 1 -17.33 4.39 -6.51
C MET A 1 -16.70 5.52 -5.71
N GLU A 2 -16.44 5.30 -4.44
CA GLU A 2 -15.76 6.21 -3.53
C GLU A 2 -14.25 6.12 -3.75
N LYS A 3 -13.56 7.27 -3.87
CA LYS A 3 -12.09 7.36 -4.01
C LYS A 3 -11.51 7.88 -2.69
N ILE A 4 -10.57 7.15 -2.11
CA ILE A 4 -9.96 7.46 -0.81
C ILE A 4 -8.45 7.52 -1.00
N ILE A 5 -7.81 8.57 -0.47
CA ILE A 5 -6.35 8.68 -0.40
C ILE A 5 -5.98 8.77 1.07
N GLU A 6 -5.07 7.90 1.51
CA GLU A 6 -4.51 7.92 2.85
C GLU A 6 -2.99 8.09 2.80
N LEU A 7 -2.48 8.88 3.74
CA LEU A 7 -1.05 9.06 3.94
C LEU A 7 -0.73 8.75 5.41
N THR A 8 0.09 7.72 5.64
CA THR A 8 0.62 7.41 6.98
C THR A 8 1.96 8.12 7.15
N PRO A 9 2.19 8.89 8.22
CA PRO A 9 3.43 9.62 8.40
C PRO A 9 4.62 8.69 8.67
N ALA A 10 5.79 9.11 8.19
CA ALA A 10 7.07 8.49 8.51
C ALA A 10 7.36 8.52 10.02
N PHE A 11 8.15 7.56 10.50
CA PHE A 11 8.60 7.53 11.89
C PHE A 11 10.04 7.01 12.05
N ASP A 12 10.65 7.40 13.17
CA ASP A 12 11.84 6.77 13.71
C ASP A 12 11.53 6.36 15.14
N ARG A 13 11.35 5.05 15.35
CA ARG A 13 11.03 4.44 16.64
C ARG A 13 12.14 3.45 17.05
N ARG A 14 13.38 3.76 16.67
CA ARG A 14 14.54 3.04 17.14
C ARG A 14 14.77 3.34 18.61
N ASP A 15 15.05 2.30 19.39
CA ASP A 15 15.33 2.39 20.82
C ASP A 15 16.63 1.63 21.14
N PRO A 16 17.49 2.14 22.03
CA PRO A 16 18.68 1.40 22.50
C PRO A 16 18.35 0.04 23.11
N ASN A 17 17.17 -0.13 23.70
CA ASN A 17 16.65 -1.41 24.13
C ASN A 17 16.05 -2.16 22.93
N PRO A 18 16.63 -3.30 22.51
CA PRO A 18 16.15 -4.06 21.34
C PRO A 18 14.68 -4.48 21.43
N SER A 19 14.12 -4.69 22.63
CA SER A 19 12.71 -5.08 22.79
C SER A 19 11.71 -3.95 22.57
N LYS A 20 12.19 -2.71 22.43
CA LYS A 20 11.40 -1.51 22.14
C LYS A 20 11.77 -0.88 20.80
N ASN A 21 12.65 -1.53 20.04
CA ASN A 21 13.11 -1.01 18.76
C ASN A 21 12.13 -1.42 17.67
N TYR A 22 11.32 -0.47 17.21
CA TYR A 22 10.33 -0.66 16.15
C TYR A 22 10.81 -0.14 14.78
N GLY A 23 12.11 0.16 14.67
CA GLY A 23 12.75 0.54 13.42
C GLY A 23 12.39 1.94 12.90
N ILE A 24 12.62 2.12 11.62
CA ILE A 24 12.32 3.33 10.84
C ILE A 24 11.31 2.98 9.75
N HIS A 25 10.45 3.93 9.39
CA HIS A 25 9.51 3.76 8.30
C HIS A 25 9.28 5.09 7.58
N GLY A 26 9.09 5.02 6.26
CA GLY A 26 8.78 6.17 5.42
C GLY A 26 7.29 6.51 5.42
N VAL A 27 6.90 7.50 4.63
CA VAL A 27 5.48 7.78 4.36
C VAL A 27 4.87 6.64 3.55
N ASP A 28 3.69 6.18 3.94
CA ASP A 28 2.86 5.31 3.11
C ASP A 28 1.86 6.13 2.32
N LEU A 29 1.66 5.81 1.04
CA LEU A 29 0.56 6.28 0.23
C LEU A 29 -0.35 5.10 -0.07
N ILE A 30 -1.64 5.23 0.26
CA ILE A 30 -2.66 4.23 -0.08
C ILE A 30 -3.76 4.92 -0.87
N MET A 31 -4.03 4.40 -2.06
CA MET A 31 -5.13 4.83 -2.93
C MET A 31 -6.17 3.72 -2.97
N VAL A 32 -7.39 3.98 -2.50
CA VAL A 32 -8.47 2.99 -2.42
C VAL A 32 -9.65 3.41 -3.28
N LEU A 33 -10.12 2.50 -4.13
CA LEU A 33 -11.39 2.61 -4.83
C LEU A 33 -12.39 1.64 -4.20
N LYS A 34 -13.46 2.17 -3.64
CA LYS A 34 -14.48 1.41 -2.92
C LYS A 34 -15.82 1.46 -3.66
N GLY A 35 -16.41 0.29 -3.85
CA GLY A 35 -17.72 0.12 -4.46
C GLY A 35 -18.63 -0.72 -3.58
N ASP A 36 -19.82 -1.04 -4.09
CA ASP A 36 -20.85 -1.71 -3.29
C ASP A 36 -20.53 -3.19 -2.99
N LYS A 37 -19.63 -3.80 -3.77
CA LYS A 37 -19.26 -5.22 -3.65
C LYS A 37 -17.93 -5.44 -2.93
N GLY A 38 -17.11 -4.40 -2.78
CA GLY A 38 -15.77 -4.52 -2.22
C GLY A 38 -14.94 -3.24 -2.33
N ALA A 39 -13.64 -3.37 -2.19
CA ALA A 39 -12.68 -2.30 -2.47
C ALA A 39 -11.39 -2.84 -3.08
N VAL A 40 -10.73 -2.03 -3.91
CA VAL A 40 -9.39 -2.31 -4.41
C VAL A 40 -8.47 -1.19 -3.94
N ASN A 41 -7.30 -1.54 -3.43
CA ASN A 41 -6.29 -0.56 -3.02
C ASN A 41 -5.00 -0.73 -3.79
N PHE A 42 -4.28 0.37 -3.99
CA PHE A 42 -2.86 0.42 -4.33
C PHE A 42 -2.09 0.98 -3.15
N THR A 43 -1.10 0.24 -2.66
CA THR A 43 -0.22 0.64 -1.56
C THR A 43 1.19 0.88 -2.07
N LEU A 44 1.72 2.07 -1.80
CA LEU A 44 3.07 2.50 -2.13
C LEU A 44 3.80 2.92 -0.86
N TYR A 45 4.90 2.24 -0.53
CA TYR A 45 5.84 2.74 0.46
C TYR A 45 6.74 3.74 -0.24
N THR A 46 6.51 5.03 0.00
CA THR A 46 7.17 6.10 -0.76
C THR A 46 8.67 6.20 -0.49
N ASN A 47 9.13 5.61 0.62
CA ASN A 47 10.46 5.83 1.18
C ASN A 47 10.79 7.32 1.42
N TRP A 48 9.77 8.17 1.55
CA TRP A 48 9.96 9.53 2.05
C TRP A 48 10.16 9.49 3.56
N GLN A 49 11.43 9.50 3.97
CA GLN A 49 11.86 9.38 5.36
C GLN A 49 11.84 10.74 6.08
N LEU A 50 11.88 10.70 7.43
CA LEU A 50 12.16 11.90 8.23
C LEU A 50 13.53 12.49 7.85
N PRO A 51 13.72 13.82 7.92
CA PRO A 51 14.95 14.47 7.43
C PRO A 51 16.24 13.88 8.03
N HIS A 52 16.29 13.61 9.34
CA HIS A 52 17.48 13.06 9.98
C HIS A 52 17.77 11.62 9.57
N VAL A 53 16.73 10.82 9.31
CA VAL A 53 16.87 9.46 8.78
C VAL A 53 17.39 9.53 7.34
N GLN A 54 16.83 10.42 6.52
CA GLN A 54 17.29 10.63 5.15
C GLN A 54 18.77 11.04 5.10
N ASP A 55 19.21 11.92 6.00
CA ASP A 55 20.61 12.33 6.11
C ASP A 55 21.53 11.21 6.58
N GLU A 56 21.10 10.40 7.56
CA GLU A 56 21.83 9.20 8.01
C GLU A 56 22.00 8.21 6.87
N LEU A 57 20.93 7.92 6.14
CA LEU A 57 20.93 6.99 5.02
C LEU A 57 21.84 7.53 3.89
N LYS A 58 21.77 8.82 3.54
CA LYS A 58 22.68 9.45 2.56
C LYS A 58 24.15 9.32 2.94
N LYS A 59 24.49 9.41 4.23
CA LYS A 59 25.87 9.19 4.70
C LYS A 59 26.29 7.73 4.54
N LYS A 60 25.38 6.78 4.75
CA LYS A 60 25.62 5.34 4.57
C LYS A 60 25.69 4.91 3.10
N MET A 61 25.09 5.65 2.17
CA MET A 61 25.12 5.37 0.72
C MET A 61 26.52 5.30 0.13
N PHE A 62 27.50 5.99 0.72
CA PHE A 62 28.89 5.89 0.26
C PHE A 62 29.50 4.50 0.48
N GLN A 63 28.75 3.55 1.08
CA GLN A 63 29.23 2.21 1.40
C GLN A 63 28.39 1.09 0.77
N HIS A 64 27.07 1.25 0.54
CA HIS A 64 26.19 0.18 0.00
C HIS A 64 25.11 0.66 -0.98
N ASN A 65 24.73 -0.23 -1.91
CA ASN A 65 23.87 -0.02 -3.09
C ASN A 65 22.49 0.62 -2.85
N HIS A 66 21.99 1.27 -3.90
CA HIS A 66 20.85 2.20 -4.07
C HIS A 66 19.45 1.80 -3.55
N PHE A 67 19.24 0.61 -2.98
CA PHE A 67 17.89 0.04 -2.77
C PHE A 67 17.05 0.67 -1.66
N LEU A 68 17.62 1.48 -0.75
CA LEU A 68 16.92 1.96 0.46
C LEU A 68 16.10 3.25 0.26
N PHE A 69 16.02 3.79 -0.95
CA PHE A 69 15.44 5.12 -1.20
C PHE A 69 14.37 5.17 -2.27
N GLU A 70 14.25 4.13 -3.08
CA GLU A 70 13.28 4.12 -4.18
C GLU A 70 11.90 3.77 -3.61
N PRO A 71 10.83 4.45 -4.06
CA PRO A 71 9.48 4.03 -3.70
C PRO A 71 9.25 2.55 -4.02
N MET A 72 8.68 1.81 -3.08
CA MET A 72 8.37 0.39 -3.24
C MET A 72 6.87 0.20 -3.41
N PRO A 73 6.39 -0.18 -4.61
CA PRO A 73 5.00 -0.57 -4.79
C PRO A 73 4.74 -1.88 -4.05
N ALA A 74 4.04 -1.79 -2.93
CA ALA A 74 3.95 -2.88 -1.96
C ALA A 74 2.83 -3.86 -2.35
N ASP A 75 1.68 -3.33 -2.77
CA ASP A 75 0.49 -4.15 -2.93
C ASP A 75 -0.56 -3.56 -3.88
N ILE A 76 -1.27 -4.46 -4.55
CA ILE A 76 -2.65 -4.26 -5.02
C ILE A 76 -3.54 -5.23 -4.25
N GLY A 77 -4.43 -4.69 -3.44
CA GLY A 77 -5.22 -5.50 -2.52
C GLY A 77 -6.72 -5.39 -2.76
N PHE A 78 -7.37 -6.54 -2.86
CA PHE A 78 -8.80 -6.71 -3.02
C PHE A 78 -9.44 -7.00 -1.65
N HIS A 79 -10.50 -6.27 -1.34
CA HIS A 79 -11.28 -6.40 -0.12
C HIS A 79 -12.67 -6.87 -0.49
N SER A 80 -13.04 -8.09 -0.10
CA SER A 80 -14.31 -8.72 -0.44
C SER A 80 -15.12 -9.08 0.81
N SER A 81 -16.45 -8.97 0.74
CA SER A 81 -17.33 -9.47 1.81
C SER A 81 -17.49 -10.99 1.81
N THR A 82 -17.06 -11.65 0.73
CA THR A 82 -17.15 -13.11 0.55
C THR A 82 -15.78 -13.69 0.21
N PRO A 83 -15.48 -14.95 0.58
CA PRO A 83 -14.24 -15.60 0.17
C PRO A 83 -14.07 -15.58 -1.36
N MET A 84 -12.87 -15.22 -1.83
CA MET A 84 -12.49 -15.21 -3.25
C MET A 84 -11.96 -16.60 -3.69
N TYR A 85 -11.49 -17.40 -2.74
CA TYR A 85 -11.12 -18.80 -2.95
C TYR A 85 -11.39 -19.66 -1.72
N ASN A 86 -11.46 -20.98 -1.92
CA ASN A 86 -11.74 -21.93 -0.84
C ASN A 86 -10.62 -21.90 0.22
N GLY A 87 -11.00 -21.76 1.49
CA GLY A 87 -10.08 -21.72 2.62
C GLY A 87 -9.44 -20.35 2.90
N GLN A 88 -9.87 -19.28 2.22
CA GLN A 88 -9.38 -17.93 2.51
C GLN A 88 -9.73 -17.50 3.94
N SER A 89 -8.72 -17.00 4.66
CA SER A 89 -8.90 -16.48 6.02
C SER A 89 -9.72 -15.20 6.02
N LYS A 90 -10.60 -15.09 7.01
CA LYS A 90 -11.41 -13.89 7.25
C LYS A 90 -10.63 -12.91 8.12
N MET A 91 -10.63 -11.65 7.74
CA MET A 91 -10.24 -10.52 8.58
C MET A 91 -11.49 -9.87 9.18
N GLU A 92 -11.43 -9.50 10.44
CA GLU A 92 -12.51 -8.80 11.14
C GLU A 92 -12.28 -7.29 11.11
N GLU A 93 -13.37 -6.51 11.15
CA GLU A 93 -13.33 -5.05 11.29
C GLU A 93 -12.52 -4.30 10.20
N CYS A 94 -12.69 -4.66 8.93
CA CYS A 94 -11.99 -3.97 7.85
C CYS A 94 -12.55 -2.57 7.62
N LYS A 95 -11.68 -1.55 7.75
CA LYS A 95 -12.05 -0.15 7.55
C LYS A 95 -12.57 0.16 6.13
N TYR A 96 -12.08 -0.55 5.11
CA TYR A 96 -12.55 -0.38 3.73
C TYR A 96 -13.88 -1.09 3.46
N MET A 97 -14.28 -2.00 4.34
CA MET A 97 -15.57 -2.70 4.31
C MET A 97 -16.57 -2.11 5.34
N ASN A 98 -16.40 -0.84 5.74
CA ASN A 98 -17.25 -0.17 6.74
C ASN A 98 -17.28 -0.91 8.10
N GLY A 99 -16.13 -1.44 8.54
CA GLY A 99 -16.00 -2.19 9.78
C GLY A 99 -16.59 -3.60 9.73
N LYS A 100 -16.97 -4.09 8.55
CA LYS A 100 -17.45 -5.47 8.37
C LYS A 100 -16.29 -6.43 8.15
N ASP A 101 -16.62 -7.72 8.25
CA ASP A 101 -15.75 -8.82 7.84
C ASP A 101 -15.26 -8.64 6.40
N CYS A 102 -14.01 -9.04 6.17
CA CYS A 102 -13.32 -8.89 4.91
C CYS A 102 -12.46 -10.11 4.58
N TYR A 103 -12.47 -10.51 3.33
CA TYR A 103 -11.55 -11.47 2.74
C TYR A 103 -10.60 -10.69 1.87
N TYR A 104 -9.36 -10.54 2.35
CA TYR A 104 -8.33 -9.77 1.68
C TYR A 104 -7.47 -10.68 0.80
N ASP A 105 -7.20 -10.25 -0.42
CA ASP A 105 -6.25 -10.89 -1.34
C ASP A 105 -5.34 -9.83 -1.97
N GLY A 106 -4.03 -10.04 -1.89
CA GLY A 106 -3.01 -9.05 -2.26
C GLY A 106 -2.09 -9.55 -3.36
N SER A 107 -1.61 -8.63 -4.20
CA SER A 107 -0.69 -8.92 -5.31
C SER A 107 0.38 -7.84 -5.46
N THR A 108 1.58 -8.13 -4.96
CA THR A 108 2.77 -7.29 -5.16
C THR A 108 3.19 -7.21 -6.64
N LEU A 109 2.96 -8.26 -7.43
CA LEU A 109 3.32 -8.26 -8.86
C LEU A 109 2.52 -7.19 -9.63
N MET A 110 1.23 -7.07 -9.35
CA MET A 110 0.37 -6.07 -9.98
C MET A 110 0.69 -4.64 -9.52
N ALA A 111 1.23 -4.48 -8.31
CA ALA A 111 1.59 -3.17 -7.79
C ALA A 111 2.65 -2.46 -8.65
N ASN A 112 3.57 -3.21 -9.27
CA ASN A 112 4.56 -2.64 -10.19
C ASN A 112 3.92 -2.00 -11.43
N GLU A 113 2.91 -2.64 -12.01
CA GLU A 113 2.20 -2.11 -13.19
C GLU A 113 1.47 -0.80 -12.84
N VAL A 114 0.75 -0.79 -11.72
CA VAL A 114 0.03 0.40 -11.25
C VAL A 114 1.00 1.52 -10.87
N TYR A 115 2.18 1.19 -10.36
CA TYR A 115 3.23 2.18 -10.10
C TYR A 115 3.76 2.83 -11.38
N GLN A 116 3.95 2.07 -12.47
CA GLN A 116 4.32 2.66 -13.76
C GLN A 116 3.24 3.63 -14.28
N ILE A 117 1.96 3.26 -14.10
CA ILE A 117 0.84 4.14 -14.44
C ILE A 117 0.87 5.41 -13.58
N LEU A 118 1.11 5.30 -12.28
CA LEU A 118 1.27 6.47 -11.40
C LEU A 118 2.36 7.41 -11.92
N LEU A 119 3.52 6.87 -12.33
CA LEU A 119 4.64 7.68 -12.82
C LEU A 119 4.34 8.39 -14.14
N GLN A 120 3.57 7.76 -15.03
CA GLN A 120 3.30 8.28 -16.39
C GLN A 120 2.05 9.16 -16.46
N GLU A 121 1.02 8.81 -15.70
CA GLU A 121 -0.32 9.38 -15.81
C GLU A 121 -0.81 10.05 -14.51
N GLY A 122 -0.05 9.92 -13.42
CA GLY A 122 -0.43 10.43 -12.10
C GLY A 122 -1.63 9.69 -11.49
N SER A 123 -2.28 10.34 -10.53
CA SER A 123 -3.39 9.74 -9.79
C SER A 123 -4.59 9.36 -10.66
N GLU A 124 -4.84 10.09 -11.75
CA GLU A 124 -5.97 9.79 -12.64
C GLU A 124 -5.79 8.49 -13.41
N GLY A 125 -4.56 8.15 -13.82
CA GLY A 125 -4.26 6.84 -14.39
C GLY A 125 -4.49 5.73 -13.36
N VAL A 126 -4.00 5.92 -12.13
CA VAL A 126 -4.22 4.95 -11.04
C VAL A 126 -5.70 4.73 -10.79
N TRP A 127 -6.53 5.77 -10.76
CA TRP A 127 -7.97 5.60 -10.55
C TRP A 127 -8.65 4.78 -11.64
N LYS A 128 -8.31 5.02 -12.90
CA LYS A 128 -8.85 4.23 -14.03
C LYS A 128 -8.42 2.77 -13.91
N GLU A 129 -7.18 2.53 -13.51
CA GLU A 129 -6.68 1.18 -13.36
C GLU A 129 -7.32 0.44 -12.18
N LEU A 130 -7.47 1.10 -11.03
CA LEU A 130 -8.19 0.53 -9.90
C LEU A 130 -9.66 0.22 -10.24
N GLU A 131 -10.32 1.06 -11.05
CA GLU A 131 -11.67 0.80 -11.55
C GLU A 131 -11.71 -0.42 -12.49
N ARG A 132 -10.76 -0.53 -13.40
CA ARG A 132 -10.61 -1.70 -14.28
C ARG A 132 -10.44 -2.99 -13.46
N LEU A 133 -9.58 -2.95 -12.44
CA LEU A 133 -9.31 -4.09 -11.55
C LEU A 133 -10.52 -4.44 -10.70
N TYR A 134 -11.22 -3.43 -10.16
CA TYR A 134 -12.46 -3.62 -9.42
C TYR A 134 -13.50 -4.35 -10.28
N ASN A 135 -13.77 -3.86 -11.49
CA ASN A 135 -14.77 -4.45 -12.37
C ASN A 135 -14.39 -5.88 -12.79
N ARG A 136 -13.10 -6.14 -13.04
CA ARG A 136 -12.60 -7.50 -13.35
C ARG A 136 -12.91 -8.48 -12.22
N GLU A 137 -12.73 -8.05 -10.98
CA GLU A 137 -12.83 -8.93 -9.81
C GLU A 137 -14.27 -9.08 -9.31
N PHE A 138 -15.05 -7.99 -9.31
CA PHE A 138 -16.35 -7.94 -8.63
C PHE A 138 -17.57 -7.91 -9.56
N ASP A 139 -17.41 -7.59 -10.86
CA ASP A 139 -18.53 -7.56 -11.82
C ASP A 139 -18.64 -8.83 -12.69
N THR A 140 -17.98 -9.90 -12.28
CA THR A 140 -18.18 -11.25 -12.82
C THR A 140 -19.44 -11.95 -12.29
#